data_AF-A0A8H5CCY9-F1
#
_entry.id   AF-A0A8H5CCY9-F1
#
_cell.length_a   1.000
_cell.length_b   1.000
_cell.length_c   1.000
_cell.angle_alpha   90.00
_cell.angle_beta   90.00
_cell.angle_gamma   90.00
#
_symmetry.space_group_name_H-M   'P 1'
#
loop_
_entity.id
_entity.type
_entity.pdbx_description
1 polymer ?
#
loop_
_entity_poly.entity_id
_entity_poly.type
_entity_poly.pdbx_seq_one_letter_code
_entity_poly.pdbx_strand_id
1 'polypeptide(L)'
;MDQRLALDMIEHPDLTNTVKEFFVRAFESSAYLSAMGDPIQGVAKKEFVQIFFREERLSIAEGWVRSPILITDEILGNLTGQIQELSNWTSGPGCAWIRLQPEGGGGVYRLRISFEDRTKL
;
A
#
# COMPACT_ATOMS: atom_id res chain seq x y z
N MET A 1 -10.31 -2.08 -2.55
CA MET A 1 -9.61 -3.12 -1.75
C MET A 1 -10.54 -4.23 -1.29
N ASP A 2 -11.76 -3.89 -0.88
CA ASP A 2 -12.82 -4.82 -0.47
C ASP A 2 -13.04 -5.99 -1.44
N GLN A 3 -13.31 -5.71 -2.72
CA GLN A 3 -13.55 -6.75 -3.74
C GLN A 3 -12.42 -7.78 -3.87
N ARG A 4 -11.15 -7.35 -3.76
CA ARG A 4 -10.00 -8.27 -3.84
C ARG A 4 -9.95 -9.17 -2.61
N LEU A 5 -10.11 -8.58 -1.43
CA LEU A 5 -10.11 -9.34 -0.17
C LEU A 5 -11.27 -10.35 -0.14
N ALA A 6 -12.46 -9.97 -0.61
CA ALA A 6 -13.61 -10.86 -0.66
C ALA A 6 -13.38 -12.09 -1.56
N LEU A 7 -12.70 -11.92 -2.70
CA LEU A 7 -12.32 -13.03 -3.57
C LEU A 7 -11.26 -13.92 -2.91
N ASP A 8 -10.21 -13.32 -2.33
CA ASP A 8 -9.14 -14.08 -1.68
C ASP A 8 -9.67 -14.91 -0.50
N MET A 9 -10.66 -14.39 0.25
CA MET A 9 -11.30 -15.12 1.36
C MET A 9 -12.10 -16.35 0.90
N ILE A 10 -12.55 -16.37 -0.36
CA ILE A 10 -13.27 -17.51 -0.95
C ILE A 10 -12.27 -18.57 -1.43
N GLU A 11 -11.18 -18.13 -2.06
CA GLU A 11 -10.23 -19.02 -2.73
C GLU A 11 -9.13 -19.56 -1.80
N HIS A 12 -8.81 -18.85 -0.71
CA HIS A 12 -7.67 -19.15 0.16
C HIS A 12 -8.09 -19.29 1.64
N PRO A 13 -8.32 -20.53 2.14
CA PRO A 13 -8.72 -20.75 3.53
C PRO A 13 -7.61 -20.43 4.55
N ASP A 14 -6.35 -20.33 4.11
CA ASP A 14 -5.18 -19.95 4.90
C ASP A 14 -4.77 -18.48 4.72
N LEU A 15 -5.66 -17.65 4.16
CA LEU A 15 -5.42 -16.23 3.94
C LEU A 15 -4.97 -15.52 5.22
N THR A 16 -3.81 -14.89 5.16
CA THR A 16 -3.35 -13.98 6.21
C THR A 16 -3.89 -12.58 5.92
N ASN A 17 -4.85 -12.11 6.73
CA ASN A 17 -5.44 -10.78 6.62
C ASN A 17 -5.41 -10.06 7.98
N THR A 18 -4.24 -9.60 8.40
CA THR A 18 -4.09 -8.87 9.66
C THR A 18 -3.94 -7.37 9.41
N VAL A 19 -3.87 -6.58 10.49
CA VAL A 19 -3.58 -5.13 10.43
C VAL A 19 -2.34 -4.82 9.60
N LYS A 20 -1.31 -5.70 9.63
CA LYS A 20 -0.07 -5.48 8.87
C LYS A 20 -0.32 -5.62 7.36
N GLU A 21 -0.98 -6.69 6.90
CA GLU A 21 -1.32 -6.82 5.47
C GLU A 21 -2.24 -5.69 5.01
N PHE A 22 -3.19 -5.28 5.86
CA PHE A 22 -4.07 -4.16 5.55
C PHE A 22 -3.30 -2.84 5.37
N PHE A 23 -2.39 -2.53 6.30
CA PHE A 23 -1.53 -1.36 6.20
C PHE A 23 -0.67 -1.40 4.93
N VAL A 24 0.01 -2.52 4.67
CA VAL A 24 0.89 -2.66 3.50
C VAL A 24 0.10 -2.50 2.19
N ARG A 25 -1.08 -3.14 2.06
CA ARG A 25 -1.92 -3.01 0.85
C ARG A 25 -2.40 -1.58 0.63
N ALA A 26 -2.75 -0.88 1.71
CA ALA A 26 -3.16 0.53 1.62
C ALA A 26 -1.99 1.46 1.28
N PHE A 27 -0.81 1.19 1.84
CA PHE A 27 0.42 1.92 1.54
C PHE A 27 0.89 1.70 0.09
N GLU A 28 0.87 0.47 -0.41
CA GLU A 28 1.17 0.18 -1.81
C GLU A 28 0.17 0.87 -2.74
N SER A 29 -1.10 0.95 -2.32
CA SER A 29 -2.14 1.67 -3.05
C SER A 29 -1.87 3.17 -3.12
N SER A 30 -1.48 3.80 -2.01
CA SER A 30 -1.09 5.21 -2.01
C SER A 30 0.17 5.47 -2.84
N ALA A 31 1.13 4.54 -2.82
CA ALA A 31 2.36 4.64 -3.60
C ALA A 31 2.10 4.66 -5.11
N TYR A 32 1.34 3.71 -5.67
CA TYR A 32 1.11 3.73 -7.13
C TYR A 32 0.17 4.86 -7.55
N LEU A 33 -0.79 5.27 -6.71
CA LEU A 33 -1.69 6.39 -7.01
C LEU A 33 -0.95 7.73 -7.03
N SER A 34 -0.04 7.95 -6.07
CA SER A 34 0.77 9.16 -6.01
C SER A 34 1.84 9.23 -7.09
N ALA A 35 2.47 8.09 -7.43
CA ALA A 35 3.49 8.05 -8.48
C ALA A 35 2.91 8.20 -9.90
N MET A 36 1.73 7.62 -10.16
CA MET A 36 1.11 7.60 -11.49
C MET A 36 0.06 8.71 -11.69
N GLY A 37 -0.10 9.61 -10.72
CA GLY A 37 -1.18 10.58 -10.69
C GLY A 37 -0.84 11.84 -9.89
N ASP A 38 -1.87 12.42 -9.28
CA ASP A 38 -1.71 13.53 -8.33
C ASP A 38 -1.26 12.99 -6.97
N PRO A 39 -0.08 13.40 -6.44
CA PRO A 39 0.41 12.91 -5.16
C PRO A 39 -0.44 13.28 -3.96
N ILE A 40 -1.15 14.40 -3.99
CA ILE A 40 -1.94 14.90 -2.87
C ILE A 40 -3.33 14.27 -2.88
N GLN A 41 -3.94 14.16 -4.06
CA GLN A 41 -5.29 13.61 -4.20
C GLN A 41 -5.32 12.09 -4.37
N GLY A 42 -4.20 11.47 -4.76
CA GLY A 42 -4.14 10.04 -5.05
C GLY A 42 -5.01 9.66 -6.26
N VAL A 43 -5.17 10.57 -7.23
CA VAL A 43 -5.97 10.33 -8.44
C VAL A 43 -5.03 10.10 -9.62
N ALA A 44 -5.01 8.88 -10.14
CA ALA A 44 -4.19 8.49 -11.29
C ALA A 44 -5.07 8.11 -12.49
N LYS A 45 -4.58 8.37 -13.71
CA LYS A 45 -5.25 7.91 -14.92
C LYS A 45 -5.18 6.40 -14.99
N LYS A 46 -6.33 5.75 -15.25
CA LYS A 46 -6.42 4.29 -15.35
C LYS A 46 -5.44 3.71 -16.38
N GLU A 47 -5.25 4.39 -17.50
CA GLU A 47 -4.31 3.98 -18.55
C GLU A 47 -2.87 3.90 -18.04
N PHE A 48 -2.41 4.93 -17.31
CA PHE A 48 -1.06 4.96 -16.75
C PHE A 48 -0.83 3.82 -15.75
N VAL A 49 -1.80 3.61 -14.86
CA VAL A 49 -1.73 2.52 -13.87
C VAL A 49 -1.75 1.16 -14.57
N GLN A 50 -2.56 0.97 -15.62
CA GLN A 50 -2.60 -0.30 -16.36
C GLN A 50 -1.28 -0.60 -17.06
N ILE A 51 -0.67 0.38 -17.73
CA ILE A 51 0.64 0.21 -18.38
C ILE A 51 1.72 -0.09 -17.33
N PHE A 52 1.73 0.65 -16.22
CA PHE A 52 2.68 0.43 -15.15
C PHE A 52 2.63 -1.01 -14.60
N PHE A 53 1.44 -1.54 -14.32
CA PHE A 53 1.31 -2.91 -13.79
C PHE A 53 1.45 -4.01 -14.84
N ARG A 54 1.10 -3.77 -16.11
CA ARG A 54 1.18 -4.81 -17.15
C ARG A 54 2.55 -4.91 -17.81
N GLU A 55 3.23 -3.78 -17.96
CA GLU A 55 4.49 -3.68 -18.69
C GLU A 55 5.68 -3.36 -17.77
N GLU A 56 5.43 -3.11 -16.48
CA GLU A 56 6.45 -2.63 -15.53
C GLU A 56 7.20 -1.39 -16.05
N ARG A 57 6.50 -0.56 -16.83
CA ARG A 57 7.05 0.57 -17.60
C ARG A 57 6.37 1.88 -17.22
N LEU A 58 7.15 2.96 -17.19
CA LEU A 58 6.62 4.32 -17.09
C LEU A 58 5.92 4.73 -18.40
N SER A 59 4.70 5.26 -18.28
CA SER A 59 3.82 5.60 -19.41
C SER A 59 4.18 6.93 -20.09
N ILE A 60 5.47 7.16 -20.37
CA ILE A 60 5.99 8.42 -20.90
C ILE A 60 5.40 8.71 -22.29
N ALA A 61 5.28 7.69 -23.14
CA ALA A 61 4.71 7.82 -24.48
C ALA A 61 3.22 8.24 -24.43
N GLU A 62 2.54 7.86 -23.36
CA GLU A 62 1.13 8.17 -23.09
C GLU A 62 0.96 9.52 -22.35
N GLY A 63 2.06 10.23 -22.12
CA GLY A 63 2.08 11.55 -21.52
C GLY A 63 2.16 11.55 -19.99
N TRP A 64 2.54 10.42 -19.37
CA TRP A 64 2.92 10.45 -17.96
C TRP A 64 4.20 11.28 -17.80
N VAL A 65 4.19 12.14 -16.79
CA VAL A 65 5.34 12.92 -16.38
C VAL A 65 5.56 12.71 -14.89
N ARG A 66 6.82 12.76 -14.46
CA ARG A 66 7.15 12.72 -13.03
C ARG A 66 6.47 13.90 -12.32
N SER A 67 5.87 13.63 -11.16
CA SER A 67 5.30 14.67 -10.33
C SER A 67 6.33 15.77 -10.01
N PRO A 68 5.97 17.06 -10.11
CA PRO A 68 6.80 18.16 -9.63
C PRO A 68 6.80 18.27 -8.09
N ILE A 69 5.83 17.66 -7.42
CA ILE A 69 5.72 17.60 -5.96
C ILE A 69 6.50 16.38 -5.47
N LEU A 70 7.39 16.60 -4.50
CA LEU A 70 8.11 15.52 -3.83
C LEU A 70 7.13 14.66 -3.02
N ILE A 71 7.12 13.36 -3.27
CA ILE A 71 6.31 12.39 -2.53
C ILE A 71 7.03 12.10 -1.21
N THR A 72 6.45 12.54 -0.10
CA THR A 72 6.95 12.31 1.27
C THR A 72 6.17 11.20 1.98
N ASP A 73 6.71 10.75 3.11
CA ASP A 73 6.01 9.84 4.03
C ASP A 73 4.71 10.44 4.56
N GLU A 74 4.64 11.75 4.82
CA GLU A 74 3.42 12.45 5.21
C GLU A 74 2.32 12.36 4.13
N ILE A 75 2.68 12.63 2.87
CA ILE A 75 1.74 12.54 1.75
C ILE A 75 1.20 11.12 1.60
N LEU A 76 2.09 10.12 1.64
CA LEU A 76 1.70 8.72 1.56
C LEU A 76 0.88 8.29 2.77
N GLY A 77 1.21 8.76 3.97
CA GLY A 77 0.48 8.48 5.21
C GLY A 77 -0.95 8.99 5.14
N ASN A 78 -1.16 10.22 4.67
CA ASN A 78 -2.49 10.81 4.51
C ASN A 78 -3.35 10.04 3.50
N LEU A 79 -2.79 9.67 2.34
CA LEU A 79 -3.50 8.84 1.36
C LEU A 79 -3.79 7.44 1.90
N THR A 80 -2.84 6.85 2.60
CA THR A 80 -2.99 5.52 3.21
C THR A 80 -4.15 5.54 4.21
N GLY A 81 -4.23 6.54 5.08
CA GLY A 81 -5.33 6.71 6.02
C GLY A 81 -6.70 6.82 5.32
N GLN A 82 -6.81 7.68 4.30
CA GLN A 82 -8.05 7.81 3.51
C GLN A 82 -8.48 6.49 2.85
N ILE A 83 -7.53 5.77 2.25
CA ILE A 83 -7.80 4.47 1.62
C ILE A 83 -8.27 3.46 2.67
N GLN A 84 -7.67 3.46 3.86
CA GLN A 84 -8.07 2.57 4.94
C GLN A 84 -9.49 2.88 5.43
N GLU A 85 -9.80 4.14 5.68
CA GLU A 85 -11.14 4.59 6.12
C GLU A 85 -12.24 4.21 5.12
N LEU A 86 -11.97 4.32 3.82
CA LEU A 86 -12.94 4.00 2.76
C LEU A 86 -13.01 2.51 2.40
N SER A 87 -12.17 1.66 2.98
CA SER A 87 -12.03 0.27 2.56
C SER A 87 -13.07 -0.70 3.16
N ASN A 88 -13.82 -0.28 4.19
CA ASN A 88 -14.70 -1.15 4.98
C ASN A 88 -14.03 -2.45 5.46
N TRP A 89 -12.71 -2.41 5.68
CA TRP A 89 -11.92 -3.58 6.04
C TRP A 89 -12.29 -4.14 7.41
N THR A 90 -12.29 -5.47 7.52
CA THR A 90 -12.41 -6.19 8.79
C THR A 90 -11.21 -7.10 9.01
N SER A 91 -10.78 -7.22 10.27
CA SER A 91 -9.63 -8.05 10.62
C SER A 91 -9.95 -9.53 10.42
N GLY A 92 -9.07 -10.23 9.71
CA GLY A 92 -9.02 -11.67 9.70
C GLY A 92 -8.41 -12.24 10.98
N PRO A 93 -8.46 -13.57 11.15
CA PRO A 93 -7.81 -14.25 12.26
C PRO A 93 -6.28 -14.22 12.13
N GLY A 94 -5.58 -14.38 13.26
CA GLY A 94 -4.12 -14.55 13.29
C GLY A 94 -3.33 -13.35 13.83
N CYS A 95 -2.01 -13.51 13.89
CA CYS A 95 -1.07 -12.48 14.35
C CYS A 95 -0.34 -11.83 13.17
N ALA A 96 -0.01 -10.55 13.32
CA ALA A 96 0.67 -9.75 12.32
C ALA A 96 2.19 -9.97 12.28
N TRP A 97 2.64 -11.24 12.19
CA TRP A 97 4.07 -11.59 12.21
C TRP A 97 4.73 -11.33 10.84
N ILE A 98 6.02 -11.04 10.83
CA ILE A 98 6.83 -10.92 9.61
C ILE A 98 7.83 -12.07 9.56
N ARG A 99 7.98 -12.70 8.39
CA ARG A 99 9.04 -13.67 8.17
C ARG A 99 10.37 -12.91 8.02
N LEU A 100 11.28 -13.10 8.98
CA LEU A 100 12.57 -12.39 9.00
C LEU A 100 13.66 -13.06 8.16
N GLN A 101 13.51 -14.35 7.88
CA GLN A 101 14.47 -15.12 7.08
C GLN A 101 13.75 -16.27 6.36
N PRO A 102 14.28 -16.77 5.22
CA PRO A 102 13.62 -17.79 4.42
C PRO A 102 13.30 -19.08 5.22
N GLU A 103 14.21 -19.46 6.11
CA GLU A 103 14.20 -20.75 6.84
C GLU A 103 13.97 -20.62 8.37
N GLY A 104 13.36 -19.55 8.87
CA GLY A 104 13.17 -19.31 10.31
C GLY A 104 11.73 -19.49 10.80
N GLY A 105 11.56 -20.26 11.89
CA GLY A 105 10.31 -20.31 12.65
C GLY A 105 9.90 -18.91 13.14
N GLY A 106 8.64 -18.55 12.93
CA GLY A 106 8.11 -17.20 13.16
C GLY A 106 8.35 -16.70 14.58
N GLY A 107 9.33 -15.82 14.75
CA GLY A 107 9.48 -15.05 15.97
C GLY A 107 8.35 -14.01 16.08
N VAL A 108 7.77 -13.88 17.27
CA VAL A 108 6.76 -12.87 17.58
C VAL A 108 7.48 -11.53 17.74
N TYR A 109 7.43 -10.70 16.69
CA TYR A 109 7.90 -9.32 16.75
C TYR A 109 6.72 -8.38 16.51
N ARG A 110 6.44 -7.51 17.48
CA ARG A 110 5.51 -6.40 17.33
C ARG A 110 6.27 -5.26 16.64
N LEU A 111 5.94 -4.95 15.39
CA LEU A 111 6.40 -3.70 14.78
C LEU A 111 5.83 -2.53 15.59
N ARG A 112 6.72 -1.75 16.23
CA ARG A 112 6.44 -0.35 16.53
C ARG A 112 6.95 0.44 15.33
N ILE A 113 6.04 0.89 14.48
CA ILE A 113 6.35 1.93 13.51
C ILE A 113 6.20 3.25 14.27
N SER A 114 7.33 3.84 14.65
CA SER A 114 7.39 5.20 15.18
C SER A 114 7.98 6.08 14.09
N PHE A 115 7.20 7.03 13.58
CA PHE A 115 7.73 8.11 12.76
C PHE A 115 8.36 9.13 13.72
N GLU A 116 9.69 9.13 13.79
CA GLU A 116 10.43 10.18 14.49
C GLU A 116 10.42 11.43 13.61
N ASP A 117 9.70 12.45 14.06
CA ASP A 117 9.73 13.79 13.50
C ASP A 117 11.14 14.37 13.63
N ARG A 118 11.87 14.43 12.52
CA ARG A 118 13.22 15.04 12.44
C ARG A 118 13.15 16.53 12.10
N THR A 119 12.21 17.27 12.68
CA THR A 119 12.22 18.74 12.67
C THR A 119 12.80 19.30 13.97
N LYS A 120 14.07 18.98 14.28
CA LYS A 120 14.89 19.79 15.18
C LYS A 120 16.33 19.86 14.68
N LEU A 121 16.63 20.93 13.95
CA LEU A 121 17.93 21.59 13.90
C LEU A 121 17.71 23.04 14.34
#